data_AF-A0A269XRU8-F1
#
_entry.id   AF-A0A269XRU8-F1
#
_cell.length_a   1.000
_cell.length_b   1.000
_cell.length_c   1.000
_cell.angle_alpha   90.00
_cell.angle_beta   90.00
_cell.angle_gamma   90.00
#
_symmetry.space_group_name_H-M   'P 1'
#
loop_
_entity.id
_entity.type
_entity.pdbx_description
1 polymer ?
#
loop_
_entity_poly.entity_id
_entity_poly.type
_entity_poly.pdbx_seq_one_letter_code
_entity_poly.pdbx_strand_id
1 'polypeptide(L)'
;MDKPGERPVSHGDAVLIGTALMRIGWPLQQLSRRSGYGRHEITRWMRQGGMPEPFRAWLIALQAVHVRYPSPLAITVRPGGNRPPLGRWGVLRIQLVIGWSERQLAGYLGEHRTALRRRLDAGETLNARESRWLELLEDGHRLYPRP
;
A
#
# COMPACT_ATOMS: atom_id res chain seq x y z
N MET A 1 -38.29 -25.85 -1.71
CA MET A 1 -38.35 -25.18 -0.39
C MET A 1 -36.92 -24.83 0.01
N ASP A 2 -36.51 -23.59 -0.25
CA ASP A 2 -35.22 -23.06 0.20
C ASP A 2 -35.31 -22.63 1.66
N LYS A 3 -34.28 -22.92 2.46
CA LYS A 3 -34.18 -22.48 3.86
C LYS A 3 -34.02 -20.95 3.91
N PRO A 4 -34.85 -20.22 4.68
CA PRO A 4 -34.66 -18.79 4.87
C PRO A 4 -33.55 -18.57 5.91
N GLY A 5 -32.38 -18.06 5.48
CA GLY A 5 -31.36 -17.59 6.44
C GLY A 5 -29.91 -17.56 5.98
N GLU A 6 -29.52 -18.31 4.95
CA GLU A 6 -28.16 -18.24 4.43
C GLU A 6 -28.05 -17.07 3.44
N ARG A 7 -27.68 -15.88 3.93
CA ARG A 7 -27.12 -14.87 3.03
C ARG A 7 -25.91 -15.52 2.36
N PRO A 8 -25.83 -15.56 1.02
CA PRO A 8 -24.68 -16.12 0.35
C PRO A 8 -23.44 -15.40 0.88
N VAL A 9 -22.45 -16.18 1.32
CA VAL A 9 -21.17 -15.64 1.76
C VAL A 9 -20.65 -14.77 0.62
N SER A 10 -20.56 -13.46 0.86
CA SER A 10 -20.00 -12.52 -0.10
C SER A 10 -18.50 -12.78 -0.21
N HIS A 11 -18.12 -13.71 -1.09
CA HIS A 11 -16.73 -14.00 -1.42
C HIS A 11 -16.02 -12.75 -1.97
N GLY A 12 -16.79 -11.75 -2.45
CA GLY A 12 -16.28 -10.47 -2.94
C GLY A 12 -15.47 -9.70 -1.90
N ASP A 13 -15.86 -9.72 -0.62
CA ASP A 13 -15.14 -9.00 0.43
C ASP A 13 -13.77 -9.65 0.71
N ALA A 14 -13.74 -10.98 0.75
CA ALA A 14 -12.51 -11.75 0.92
C ALA A 14 -11.51 -11.49 -0.21
N VAL A 15 -12.00 -11.54 -1.46
CA VAL A 15 -11.19 -11.31 -2.67
C VAL A 15 -10.69 -9.87 -2.72
N LEU A 16 -11.56 -8.89 -2.44
CA LEU A 16 -11.15 -7.49 -2.40
C LEU A 16 -10.05 -7.27 -1.36
N ILE A 17 -10.25 -7.73 -0.12
CA ILE A 17 -9.26 -7.56 0.95
C ILE A 17 -7.95 -8.27 0.58
N GLY A 18 -8.01 -9.52 0.13
CA GLY A 18 -6.83 -10.29 -0.25
C GLY A 18 -6.04 -9.66 -1.39
N THR A 19 -6.72 -9.24 -2.46
CA THR A 19 -6.07 -8.60 -3.62
C THR A 19 -5.51 -7.22 -3.27
N ALA A 20 -6.18 -6.46 -2.41
CA ALA A 20 -5.67 -5.17 -1.95
C ALA A 20 -4.43 -5.33 -1.06
N LEU A 21 -4.44 -6.27 -0.11
CA LEU A 21 -3.29 -6.58 0.73
C LEU A 21 -2.07 -7.00 -0.11
N MET A 22 -2.27 -7.87 -1.10
CA MET A 22 -1.22 -8.28 -2.02
C MET A 22 -0.69 -7.11 -2.85
N ARG A 23 -1.58 -6.27 -3.39
CA ARG A 23 -1.22 -5.15 -4.25
C ARG A 23 -0.48 -4.04 -3.51
N ILE A 24 -0.97 -3.68 -2.33
CA ILE A 24 -0.37 -2.68 -1.44
C ILE A 24 0.87 -3.28 -0.76
N GLY A 25 0.95 -4.61 -0.65
CA GLY A 25 2.00 -5.33 0.04
C GLY A 25 1.93 -5.13 1.56
N TRP A 26 0.71 -5.17 2.10
CA TRP A 26 0.47 -5.12 3.54
C TRP A 26 0.17 -6.51 4.10
N PRO A 27 0.67 -6.86 5.29
CA PRO A 27 0.06 -7.93 6.07
C PRO A 27 -1.27 -7.45 6.66
N LEU A 28 -2.15 -8.40 7.03
CA LEU A 28 -3.43 -8.11 7.69
C LEU A 28 -3.29 -7.24 8.94
N GLN A 29 -2.19 -7.40 9.69
CA GLN A 29 -1.89 -6.56 10.85
C GLN A 29 -1.72 -5.08 10.49
N GLN A 30 -1.09 -4.80 9.35
CA GLN A 30 -0.91 -3.42 8.89
C GLN A 30 -2.23 -2.81 8.45
N LEU A 31 -3.06 -3.56 7.72
CA LEU A 31 -4.41 -3.13 7.36
C LEU A 31 -5.25 -2.80 8.59
N SER A 32 -5.21 -3.64 9.63
CA SER A 32 -5.89 -3.37 10.90
C SER A 32 -5.39 -2.09 11.57
N ARG A 33 -4.07 -1.86 11.64
CA ARG A 33 -3.53 -0.62 12.22
C ARG A 33 -3.91 0.63 11.44
N ARG A 34 -3.92 0.54 10.12
CA ARG A 34 -4.12 1.69 9.21
C ARG A 34 -5.58 2.08 9.07
N SER A 35 -6.45 1.08 9.00
CA SER A 35 -7.90 1.28 9.00
C SER A 35 -8.45 1.53 10.41
N GLY A 36 -7.70 1.07 11.43
CA GLY A 36 -8.07 1.02 12.84
C GLY A 36 -9.32 0.19 13.16
N TYR A 37 -9.74 -0.68 12.24
CA TYR A 37 -10.64 -1.79 12.54
C TYR A 37 -9.84 -2.98 13.07
N GLY A 38 -10.46 -3.77 13.96
CA GLY A 38 -9.81 -4.92 14.57
C GLY A 38 -9.55 -6.04 13.56
N ARG A 39 -8.43 -6.76 13.71
CA ARG A 39 -8.11 -7.93 12.86
C ARG A 39 -9.23 -8.98 12.85
N HIS A 40 -9.91 -9.16 13.98
CA HIS A 40 -11.03 -10.10 14.11
C HIS A 40 -12.23 -9.65 13.26
N GLU A 41 -12.54 -8.35 13.23
CA GLU A 41 -13.63 -7.80 12.41
C GLU A 41 -13.33 -7.97 10.92
N ILE A 42 -12.11 -7.61 10.51
CA ILE A 42 -11.68 -7.77 9.11
C ILE A 42 -11.73 -9.25 8.70
N THR A 43 -11.27 -10.15 9.57
CA THR A 43 -11.32 -11.59 9.31
C THR A 43 -12.76 -12.11 9.26
N ARG A 44 -13.67 -11.57 10.09
CA ARG A 44 -15.10 -11.89 10.02
C ARG A 44 -15.67 -11.46 8.67
N TRP A 45 -15.37 -10.25 8.18
CA TRP A 45 -15.83 -9.79 6.87
C TRP A 45 -15.27 -10.64 5.74
N MET A 46 -14.00 -11.06 5.81
CA MET A 46 -13.43 -11.98 4.83
C MET A 46 -14.12 -13.36 4.81
N ARG A 47 -14.73 -13.79 5.91
CA ARG A 47 -15.39 -15.11 6.00
C ARG A 47 -16.89 -15.06 5.76
N GLN A 48 -17.55 -13.98 6.15
CA GLN A 48 -19.01 -13.87 6.23
C GLN A 48 -19.56 -12.69 5.42
N GLY A 49 -18.69 -11.85 4.86
CA GLY A 49 -19.07 -10.58 4.24
C GLY A 49 -19.50 -9.52 5.25
N GLY A 50 -20.07 -8.43 4.74
CA GLY A 50 -20.59 -7.33 5.56
C GLY A 50 -19.52 -6.31 5.93
N MET A 51 -18.51 -6.15 5.07
CA MET A 51 -17.52 -5.08 5.18
C MET A 51 -18.21 -3.71 5.05
N PRO A 52 -17.93 -2.75 5.97
CA PRO A 52 -18.49 -1.41 5.90
C PRO A 52 -18.09 -0.68 4.62
N GLU A 53 -19.02 0.10 4.05
CA GLU A 53 -18.77 0.82 2.80
C GLU A 53 -17.62 1.84 2.89
N PRO A 54 -17.44 2.62 3.98
CA PRO A 54 -16.28 3.51 4.10
C PRO A 54 -14.95 2.76 4.03
N PHE A 55 -14.87 1.57 4.67
CA PHE A 55 -13.69 0.72 4.61
C PHE A 55 -13.48 0.15 3.20
N ARG A 56 -14.55 -0.28 2.52
CA ARG A 56 -14.49 -0.76 1.13
C ARG A 56 -13.95 0.32 0.20
N ALA A 57 -14.57 1.50 0.21
CA ALA A 57 -14.21 2.62 -0.66
C ALA A 57 -12.75 3.05 -0.43
N TRP A 58 -12.34 3.17 0.84
CA TRP A 58 -10.96 3.48 1.21
C TRP A 58 -9.96 2.43 0.69
N LEU A 59 -10.27 1.13 0.85
CA LEU A 59 -9.37 0.07 0.41
C LEU A 59 -9.25 0.00 -1.12
N ILE A 60 -10.36 0.22 -1.84
CA ILE A 60 -10.38 0.34 -3.31
C ILE A 60 -9.53 1.52 -3.76
N ALA A 61 -9.68 2.68 -3.11
CA ALA A 61 -8.93 3.88 -3.45
C ALA A 61 -7.41 3.68 -3.26
N LEU A 62 -7.00 3.09 -2.13
CA LEU A 62 -5.59 2.75 -1.91
C LEU A 62 -5.10 1.70 -2.92
N GLN A 63 -5.88 0.65 -3.20
CA GLN A 63 -5.51 -0.35 -4.20
C GLN A 63 -5.31 0.29 -5.58
N ALA A 64 -6.17 1.22 -5.98
CA ALA A 64 -6.07 1.93 -7.25
C ALA A 64 -4.78 2.77 -7.37
N VAL A 65 -4.30 3.37 -6.27
CA VAL A 65 -3.00 4.07 -6.23
C VAL A 65 -1.87 3.11 -6.60
N HIS A 66 -1.82 1.91 -6.01
CA HIS A 66 -0.76 0.92 -6.29
C HIS A 66 -0.93 0.23 -7.64
N VAL A 67 -2.14 0.12 -8.17
CA VAL A 67 -2.37 -0.31 -9.56
C VAL A 67 -1.84 0.73 -10.54
N ARG A 68 -2.03 2.01 -10.24
CA ARG A 68 -1.55 3.11 -11.09
C ARG A 68 -0.03 3.25 -11.05
N TYR A 69 0.60 2.99 -9.90
CA TYR A 69 2.04 3.14 -9.69
C TYR A 69 2.70 1.84 -9.18
N PRO A 70 2.69 0.76 -9.97
CA PRO A 70 3.09 -0.58 -9.51
C PRO A 70 4.60 -0.74 -9.30
N SER A 71 5.40 0.09 -9.96
CA SER A 71 6.87 0.08 -9.87
C SER A 71 7.42 1.45 -10.31
N PRO A 72 8.69 1.77 -9.99
CA PRO A 72 9.32 3.00 -10.46
C PRO A 72 9.44 3.06 -12.00
N LEU A 73 9.37 1.92 -12.69
CA LEU A 73 9.49 1.83 -14.14
C LEU A 73 8.16 2.03 -14.88
N ALA A 74 7.03 2.17 -14.17
CA ALA A 74 5.73 2.34 -14.79
C ALA A 74 5.66 3.63 -15.62
N ILE A 75 5.01 3.57 -16.79
CA ILE A 75 4.86 4.72 -17.71
C ILE A 75 4.14 5.92 -17.08
N THR A 76 3.34 5.67 -16.05
CA THR A 76 2.63 6.67 -15.25
C THR A 76 3.58 7.46 -14.33
N VAL A 77 4.78 6.95 -14.07
CA VAL A 77 5.84 7.63 -13.31
C VAL A 77 6.67 8.47 -14.27
N ARG A 78 6.24 9.72 -14.46
CA ARG A 78 6.97 10.70 -15.24
C ARG A 78 7.95 11.44 -14.34
N PRO A 79 9.28 11.28 -14.52
CA PRO A 79 10.26 12.10 -13.79
C PRO A 79 10.08 13.55 -14.24
N GLY A 80 9.58 14.38 -13.35
CA GLY A 80 9.25 15.77 -13.63
C GLY A 80 8.84 16.49 -12.36
N GLY A 81 9.17 17.78 -12.28
CA GLY A 81 9.01 18.61 -11.10
C GLY A 81 10.35 19.06 -10.51
N ASN A 82 10.30 20.02 -9.59
CA ASN A 82 11.48 20.65 -9.00
C ASN A 82 11.88 20.05 -7.63
N ARG A 83 11.30 18.88 -7.26
CA ARG A 83 11.63 18.24 -5.99
C ARG A 83 13.00 17.56 -6.08
N PRO A 84 13.88 17.73 -5.07
CA PRO A 84 15.16 17.08 -5.06
C PRO A 84 15.00 15.55 -4.90
N PRO A 85 15.94 14.74 -5.43
CA PRO A 85 15.93 13.31 -5.21
C PRO A 85 15.95 12.94 -3.71
N LEU A 86 15.28 11.84 -3.36
CA LEU A 86 15.08 11.45 -1.97
C LEU A 86 16.34 10.84 -1.37
N GLY A 87 16.89 11.48 -0.35
CA GLY A 87 17.85 10.87 0.57
C GLY A 87 17.16 10.03 1.66
N ARG A 88 17.97 9.46 2.55
CA ARG A 88 17.56 8.57 3.66
C ARG A 88 16.29 9.00 4.40
N TRP A 89 16.24 10.25 4.86
CA TRP A 89 15.11 10.75 5.65
C TRP A 89 13.82 10.88 4.84
N GLY A 90 13.94 11.27 3.57
CA GLY A 90 12.80 11.32 2.66
C GLY A 90 12.23 9.93 2.41
N VAL A 91 13.10 8.95 2.15
CA VAL A 91 12.72 7.55 1.98
C VAL A 91 12.03 7.00 3.24
N LEU A 92 12.64 7.19 4.41
CA LEU A 92 12.10 6.70 5.68
C LEU A 92 10.71 7.26 5.97
N ARG A 93 10.52 8.57 5.80
CA ARG A 93 9.21 9.23 5.97
C ARG A 93 8.16 8.60 5.07
N ILE A 94 8.46 8.39 3.79
CA ILE A 94 7.51 7.81 2.85
C ILE A 94 7.19 6.36 3.20
N GLN A 95 8.18 5.57 3.60
CA GLN A 95 7.96 4.20 4.09
C GLN A 95 7.03 4.18 5.30
N LEU A 96 7.16 5.15 6.21
CA LEU A 96 6.23 5.29 7.34
C LEU A 96 4.83 5.69 6.88
N VAL A 97 4.67 6.56 5.87
CA VAL A 97 3.35 6.91 5.34
C VAL A 97 2.69 5.71 4.66
N ILE A 98 3.39 5.05 3.73
CA ILE A 98 2.88 3.90 2.97
C ILE A 98 2.76 2.65 3.86
N GLY A 99 3.55 2.55 4.92
CA GLY A 99 3.59 1.38 5.79
C GLY A 99 4.41 0.22 5.23
N TRP A 100 5.47 0.53 4.49
CA TRP A 100 6.40 -0.46 3.94
C TRP A 100 7.63 -0.64 4.80
N SER A 101 8.19 -1.85 4.76
CA SER A 101 9.52 -2.10 5.28
C SER A 101 10.60 -1.72 4.27
N GLU A 102 11.82 -1.49 4.75
CA GLU A 102 12.98 -1.29 3.88
C GLU A 102 13.24 -2.47 2.94
N ARG A 103 13.02 -3.70 3.43
CA ARG A 103 13.14 -4.90 2.59
C ARG A 103 12.20 -4.86 1.41
N GLN A 104 10.96 -4.44 1.64
CA GLN A 104 9.94 -4.38 0.61
C GLN A 104 10.27 -3.31 -0.43
N LEU A 105 10.67 -2.11 0.01
CA LEU A 105 11.15 -1.07 -0.90
C LEU A 105 12.32 -1.57 -1.75
N ALA A 106 13.34 -2.17 -1.14
CA ALA A 106 14.50 -2.69 -1.85
C ALA A 106 14.08 -3.72 -2.93
N GLY A 107 13.11 -4.58 -2.63
CA GLY A 107 12.53 -5.52 -3.60
C GLY A 107 11.93 -4.83 -4.84
N TYR A 108 11.20 -3.74 -4.67
CA TYR A 108 10.67 -2.96 -5.80
C TYR A 108 11.74 -2.21 -6.59
N LEU A 109 12.85 -1.85 -5.93
CA LEU A 109 14.00 -1.21 -6.57
C LEU A 109 14.94 -2.21 -7.25
N GLY A 110 14.70 -3.52 -7.11
CA GLY A 110 15.59 -4.56 -7.66
C GLY A 110 16.92 -4.66 -6.91
N GLU A 111 16.98 -4.19 -5.67
CA GLU A 111 18.19 -4.14 -4.85
C GLU A 111 18.08 -5.03 -3.61
N HIS A 112 19.22 -5.45 -3.07
CA HIS A 112 19.25 -6.07 -1.74
C HIS A 112 19.08 -5.00 -0.65
N ARG A 113 18.32 -5.32 0.41
CA ARG A 113 18.04 -4.41 1.54
C ARG A 113 19.30 -3.75 2.11
N THR A 114 20.38 -4.51 2.29
CA THR A 114 21.63 -3.97 2.87
C THR A 114 22.35 -3.02 1.92
N ALA A 115 22.22 -3.19 0.60
CA ALA A 115 22.80 -2.29 -0.39
C ALA A 115 22.05 -0.94 -0.37
N LEU A 116 20.71 -0.99 -0.43
CA LEU A 116 19.85 0.19 -0.29
C LEU A 116 20.18 0.99 0.98
N ARG A 117 20.29 0.29 2.11
CA ARG A 117 20.62 0.94 3.39
C ARG A 117 21.99 1.61 3.36
N ARG A 118 23.02 0.90 2.89
CA ARG A 118 24.39 1.42 2.83
C ARG A 118 24.48 2.68 1.96
N ARG A 119 23.86 2.70 0.78
CA ARG A 119 23.87 3.89 -0.08
C ARG A 119 23.18 5.08 0.58
N LEU A 120 22.00 4.86 1.16
CA LEU A 120 21.25 5.93 1.83
C LEU A 120 21.98 6.44 3.09
N ASP A 121 22.61 5.57 3.87
CA ASP A 121 23.42 5.94 5.03
C ASP A 121 24.71 6.68 4.62
N ALA A 122 25.26 6.39 3.44
CA ALA A 122 26.40 7.11 2.85
C ALA A 122 26.04 8.50 2.29
N GLY A 123 24.76 8.91 2.37
CA GLY A 123 24.29 10.20 1.89
C GLY A 123 23.86 10.20 0.41
N GLU A 124 23.87 9.04 -0.25
CA GLU A 124 23.32 8.94 -1.61
C GLU A 124 21.80 9.12 -1.61
N THR A 125 21.26 9.49 -2.76
CA THR A 125 19.83 9.63 -3.00
C THR A 125 19.32 8.56 -3.94
N LEU A 126 18.02 8.28 -3.88
CA LEU A 126 17.33 7.59 -4.96
C LEU A 126 17.47 8.41 -6.26
N ASN A 127 17.34 7.76 -7.42
CA ASN A 127 17.31 8.53 -8.67
C ASN A 127 15.98 9.31 -8.80
N ALA A 128 15.90 10.22 -9.77
CA ALA A 128 14.73 11.10 -9.94
C ALA A 128 13.42 10.33 -10.17
N ARG A 129 13.47 9.21 -10.89
CA ARG A 129 12.28 8.42 -11.21
C ARG A 129 11.80 7.60 -10.00
N GLU A 130 12.72 6.96 -9.28
CA GLU A 130 12.44 6.25 -8.02
C GLU A 130 11.86 7.20 -6.96
N SER A 131 12.48 8.37 -6.82
CA SER A 131 12.02 9.43 -5.94
C SER A 131 10.59 9.83 -6.27
N ARG A 132 10.33 10.10 -7.56
CA ARG A 132 9.02 10.50 -8.04
C ARG A 132 7.96 9.43 -7.81
N TRP A 133 8.30 8.16 -8.03
CA TRP A 133 7.41 7.03 -7.78
C TRP A 133 6.99 6.96 -6.31
N LEU A 134 7.95 7.05 -5.38
CA LEU A 134 7.66 7.04 -3.95
C LEU A 134 6.80 8.23 -3.51
N GLU A 135 7.05 9.42 -4.05
CA GLU A 135 6.21 10.59 -3.77
C GLU A 135 4.78 10.41 -4.25
N LEU A 136 4.57 9.84 -5.45
CA LEU A 136 3.23 9.58 -5.98
C LEU A 136 2.46 8.58 -5.12
N LEU A 137 3.14 7.55 -4.60
CA LEU A 137 2.55 6.65 -3.63
C LEU A 137 2.24 7.36 -2.31
N GLU A 138 3.16 8.17 -1.79
CA GLU A 138 2.94 8.94 -0.56
C GLU A 138 1.72 9.86 -0.69
N ASP A 139 1.65 10.65 -1.76
CA ASP A 139 0.55 11.57 -2.03
C ASP A 139 -0.78 10.80 -2.08
N GLY A 140 -0.79 9.63 -2.72
CA GLY A 140 -1.96 8.75 -2.76
C GLY A 140 -2.40 8.25 -1.37
N HIS A 141 -1.48 7.83 -0.51
CA HIS A 141 -1.81 7.42 0.87
C HIS A 141 -2.27 8.58 1.76
N ARG A 142 -1.76 9.79 1.52
CA ARG A 142 -2.19 10.98 2.27
C ARG A 142 -3.58 11.46 1.84
N LEU A 143 -3.93 11.29 0.56
CA LEU A 143 -5.23 11.65 0.02
C LEU A 143 -6.36 10.77 0.60
N TYR A 144 -6.04 9.54 1.00
CA TYR A 144 -6.98 8.57 1.55
C TYR A 144 -6.61 8.21 3.00
N PRO A 145 -6.85 9.13 3.96
CA PRO A 145 -6.62 8.85 5.37
C PRO A 145 -7.54 7.73 5.87
N ARG A 146 -7.30 7.30 7.12
CA ARG A 146 -8.08 6.25 7.78
C ARG A 146 -9.61 6.48 7.63
N PRO A 147 -10.39 5.44 7.28
CA PRO A 147 -11.85 5.48 7.18
C PRO A 147 -12.56 5.43 8.54
#